data_AF-A0A367R9I5-F1
#
_entry.id   AF-A0A367R9I5-F1
#
_cell.length_a   1.000
_cell.length_b   1.000
_cell.length_c   1.000
_cell.angle_alpha   90.00
_cell.angle_beta   90.00
_cell.angle_gamma   90.00
#
_symmetry.space_group_name_H-M   'P 1'
#
loop_
_entity.id
_entity.type
_entity.pdbx_description
1 polymer ?
#
loop_
_entity_poly.entity_id
_entity_poly.type
_entity_poly.pdbx_seq_one_letter_code
_entity_poly.pdbx_strand_id
1 'polypeptide(L)' 'MDDTQELIAIQQELEQISDRLRKIFPQTHPQFDDVFEDVGAAGYYLREAGYRLESVLQTVQRDSGVRASEETEIE' A
#
# COMPACT_ATOMS: atom_id res chain seq x y z
N MET A 1 1.72 -12.68 8.94
CA MET A 1 1.79 -11.24 9.25
C MET A 1 0.75 -10.56 8.37
N ASP A 2 0.18 -9.44 8.79
CA ASP A 2 -0.82 -8.75 7.96
C ASP A 2 -0.06 -8.00 6.85
N ASP A 3 -0.09 -8.53 5.62
CA ASP A 3 0.63 -7.96 4.46
C ASP A 3 0.27 -6.48 4.24
N THR A 4 -0.92 -6.07 4.69
CA THR A 4 -1.37 -4.67 4.72
C THR A 4 -0.54 -3.80 5.67
N GLN A 5 -0.24 -4.29 6.86
CA GLN A 5 0.60 -3.57 7.84
C GLN A 5 2.04 -3.44 7.35
N GLU A 6 2.56 -4.45 6.66
CA GLU A 6 3.90 -4.39 6.06
C GLU A 6 3.97 -3.34 4.95
N LEU A 7 2.94 -3.26 4.09
CA LEU A 7 2.86 -2.20 3.08
C LEU A 7 2.76 -0.79 3.68
N ILE A 8 2.00 -0.63 4.77
CA ILE A 8 1.90 0.66 5.48
C ILE A 8 3.28 1.05 6.05
N ALA A 9 4.02 0.09 6.62
CA ALA A 9 5.36 0.33 7.14
C ALA A 9 6.33 0.76 6.03
N ILE A 10 6.31 0.06 4.89
CA ILE A 10 7.13 0.39 3.71
C ILE A 10 6.78 1.80 3.20
N GLN A 11 5.50 2.16 3.15
CA GLN A 11 5.07 3.50 2.73
C GLN A 11 5.61 4.59 3.65
N GLN A 12 5.57 4.39 4.98
CA GLN A 12 6.11 5.33 5.95
C GLN A 12 7.63 5.48 5.84
N GLU A 13 8.36 4.38 5.62
CA GLU A 13 9.80 4.44 5.38
C GLU A 13 10.14 5.19 4.10
N LEU A 14 9.38 4.98 3.03
CA LEU A 14 9.57 5.70 1.76
C LEU A 14 9.37 7.21 1.91
N GLU A 15 8.35 7.64 2.69
CA GLU A 15 8.14 9.05 3.01
C GLU A 15 9.31 9.65 3.79
N GLN A 16 9.84 8.93 4.79
CA GLN A 16 11.03 9.37 5.54
C GLN A 16 12.27 9.46 4.66
N ILE A 17 12.46 8.52 3.72
CA ILE A 17 13.55 8.56 2.74
C ILE A 17 13.41 9.79 1.86
N SER A 18 12.20 10.07 1.35
CA SER A 18 11.91 11.26 0.54
C SER A 18 12.27 12.56 1.27
N ASP A 19 11.87 12.69 2.53
CA ASP A 19 12.18 13.86 3.36
C ASP A 19 13.69 14.03 3.61
N ARG A 20 14.40 12.91 3.82
CA ARG A 20 15.86 12.92 3.95
C ARG A 20 16.53 13.32 2.63
N LEU A 21 16.03 12.81 1.50
CA LEU A 21 16.51 13.15 0.17
C LEU A 21 16.34 14.64 -0.11
N ARG A 22 15.18 15.25 0.23
CA ARG A 22 14.94 16.69 0.03
C ARG A 22 15.93 17.58 0.77
N LYS A 23 16.47 17.13 1.90
CA LYS A 23 17.45 17.89 2.70
C LYS A 23 18.85 17.88 2.08
N ILE A 24 19.19 16.85 1.32
CA ILE A 24 20.54 16.66 0.75
C ILE A 24 20.58 16.86 -0.76
N PHE A 25 19.44 16.74 -1.44
CA PHE A 25 19.29 16.85 -2.89
C PHE A 25 18.66 18.19 -3.24
N PRO A 26 19.43 19.17 -3.74
CA PRO A 26 18.94 20.52 -3.95
C PRO A 26 17.94 20.57 -5.12
N GLN A 27 16.92 21.43 -4.99
CA GLN A 27 15.91 21.68 -6.03
C GLN A 27 16.49 22.19 -7.35
N THR A 28 17.69 22.78 -7.32
CA THR A 28 18.40 23.24 -8.52
C THR A 28 19.11 22.13 -9.28
N HIS A 29 19.10 20.90 -8.75
CA HIS A 29 19.72 19.76 -9.41
C HIS A 29 18.93 19.38 -10.67
N PRO A 30 19.58 19.15 -11.83
CA PRO A 30 18.89 18.83 -13.09
C PRO A 30 17.99 17.59 -13.02
N GLN A 31 18.32 16.66 -12.13
CA GLN A 31 17.58 15.40 -11.92
C GLN A 31 16.62 15.46 -10.72
N PHE A 32 16.40 16.65 -10.14
CA PHE A 32 15.50 16.79 -8.98
C PHE A 32 14.11 16.27 -9.31
N ASP A 33 13.53 16.75 -10.41
CA ASP A 33 12.18 16.38 -10.80
C ASP A 33 12.06 14.87 -11.07
N ASP A 34 12.98 14.30 -11.86
CA ASP A 34 13.02 12.86 -12.16
C ASP A 34 13.04 12.00 -10.88
N VAL A 35 13.93 12.31 -9.95
CA VAL A 35 14.10 11.53 -8.70
C VAL A 35 12.85 11.60 -7.83
N PHE A 36 12.25 12.79 -7.68
CA PHE A 36 11.07 12.95 -6.85
C PHE A 36 9.78 12.48 -7.51
N GLU A 37 9.73 12.44 -8.85
CA GLU A 37 8.69 11.77 -9.62
C GLU A 37 8.72 10.26 -9.37
N ASP A 38 9.89 9.62 -9.48
CA ASP A 38 10.06 8.19 -9.21
C ASP A 38 9.68 7.81 -7.77
N VAL A 39 10.11 8.60 -6.79
CA VAL A 39 9.75 8.41 -5.37
C VAL A 39 8.24 8.57 -5.17
N GLY A 40 7.63 9.55 -5.83
CA GLY A 40 6.17 9.75 -5.81
C GLY A 40 5.41 8.58 -6.41
N ALA A 41 5.86 8.08 -7.57
CA ALA A 41 5.27 6.93 -8.25
C ALA A 41 5.36 5.66 -7.39
N ALA A 42 6.51 5.40 -6.76
CA ALA A 42 6.67 4.29 -5.83
C ALA A 42 5.67 4.36 -4.67
N GLY A 43 5.49 5.55 -4.07
CA GLY A 43 4.52 5.77 -3.00
C GLY A 43 3.07 5.52 -3.45
N TYR A 44 2.74 5.94 -4.67
CA TYR A 44 1.41 5.68 -5.26
C TYR A 44 1.14 4.19 -5.45
N TYR A 45 2.08 3.43 -6.03
CA TYR A 45 1.89 2.01 -6.28
C TYR A 45 1.77 1.17 -5.00
N LEU A 46 2.55 1.50 -3.96
CA LEU A 46 2.44 0.84 -2.66
C LEU A 46 1.06 1.03 -2.03
N ARG A 47 0.52 2.25 -2.12
CA ARG A 47 -0.83 2.56 -1.63
C ARG A 47 -1.90 1.78 -2.40
N GLU A 48 -1.82 1.76 -3.73
CA GLU A 48 -2.74 1.00 -4.57
C GLU A 48 -2.68 -0.51 -4.30
N ALA A 49 -1.49 -1.06 -4.07
CA ALA A 49 -1.33 -2.45 -3.67
C ALA A 49 -2.03 -2.74 -2.34
N GLY A 50 -1.90 -1.84 -1.35
CA GLY A 50 -2.59 -1.94 -0.07
C GLY A 50 -4.11 -2.02 -0.22
N TYR A 51 -4.70 -1.11 -0.99
CA TYR A 51 -6.15 -1.13 -1.24
C TYR A 51 -6.64 -2.39 -1.94
N ARG A 52 -5.86 -2.90 -2.90
CA ARG A 52 -6.22 -4.14 -3.60
C ARG A 52 -6.18 -5.34 -2.68
N LEU A 53 -5.17 -5.44 -1.81
CA LEU A 53 -5.11 -6.51 -0.82
C LEU A 53 -6.25 -6.43 0.19
N GLU A 54 -6.58 -5.23 0.67
CA GLU A 54 -7.71 -5.02 1.58
C GLU A 54 -9.03 -5.45 0.92
N SER A 55 -9.25 -5.09 -0.35
CA SER A 55 -10.44 -5.48 -1.10
C SER A 55 -10.54 -7.00 -1.30
N VAL A 56 -9.43 -7.66 -1.63
CA VAL A 56 -9.37 -9.13 -1.74
C VAL A 56 -9.67 -9.77 -0.39
N LEU A 57 -9.09 -9.27 0.70
CA LEU A 57 -9.33 -9.77 2.05
C LEU A 57 -10.81 -9.66 2.43
N GLN A 58 -11.44 -8.50 2.19
CA GLN A 58 -12.87 -8.30 2.44
C GLN A 58 -13.74 -9.25 1.61
N THR A 59 -13.38 -9.49 0.35
CA THR A 59 -14.11 -10.41 -0.55
C THR A 59 -14.03 -11.85 -0.04
N VAL A 60 -12.84 -12.31 0.33
CA VAL A 60 -12.62 -13.67 0.87
C VAL A 60 -13.34 -13.86 2.21
N GLN A 61 -13.28 -12.86 3.11
CA GLN A 61 -13.99 -12.90 4.39
C GLN A 61 -15.51 -12.93 4.20
N ARG A 62 -16.04 -12.17 3.24
CA ARG A 62 -17.47 -12.17 2.91
C ARG A 62 -17.92 -13.52 2.34
N ASP A 63 -17.15 -14.12 1.44
CA ASP A 63 -17.48 -15.43 0.85
C ASP A 63 -17.45 -16.55 1.91
N SER A 64 -16.49 -16.48 2.83
CA SER A 64 -16.38 -17.43 3.95
C SER A 64 -17.55 -17.31 4.94
N GLY A 65 -18.03 -16.09 5.20
CA GLY A 65 -19.21 -15.85 6.05
C GLY A 65 -20.54 -16.25 5.40
N VAL A 66 -20.65 -16.17 4.08
CA VAL A 66 -21.83 -16.60 3.32
C VAL A 66 -21.93 -18.13 3.30
N ARG A 67 -20.83 -18.85 3.03
CA ARG A 67 -20.83 -20.32 3.06
C ARG A 67 -21.16 -20.92 4.43
N ALA A 68 -20.72 -20.29 5.51
CA ALA A 68 -21.05 -20.72 6.87
C ALA A 68 -22.54 -20.51 7.24
N SER A 69 -23.28 -19.71 6.47
CA SER A 69 -24.71 -19.44 6.70
C SER A 69 -25.62 -20.33 5.84
N GLU A 70 -25.11 -20.87 4.73
CA GLU A 70 -25.86 -21.78 3.85
C GLU A 70 -25.85 -23.24 4.34
N GLU A 71 -24.89 -23.64 5.19
CA GLU A 71 -24.83 -24.99 5.77
C GLU A 71 -25.76 -25.18 6.99
N THR A 72 -26.38 -24.12 7.50
CA THR A 72 -27.20 -24.14 8.74
C THR A 72 -28.70 -24.11 8.49
N GLU A 73 -29.17 -24.00 7.23
CA GLU A 73 -30.59 -23.96 6.88
C GLU A 73 -31.16 -25.28 6.33
N ILE A 74 -30.40 -26.39 6.40
CA ILE A 74 -30.88 -27.72 6.00
C ILE A 74 -30.91 -28.65 7.22
N GLU A 75 -31.89 -28.46 8.11
CA GLU A 75 -32.37 -29.52 9.02
C GLU A 75 -33.89 -29.44 9.24
#